data_AF-A0A838JJA2-F1
#
_entry.id   AF-A0A838JJA2-F1
#
_cell.length_a   1.000
_cell.length_b   1.000
_cell.length_c   1.000
_cell.angle_alpha   90.00
_cell.angle_beta   90.00
_cell.angle_gamma   90.00
#
_symmetry.space_group_name_H-M   'P 1'
#
loop_
_entity.id
_entity.type
_entity.pdbx_description
1 polymer ?
#
loop_
_entity_poly.entity_id
_entity_poly.type
_entity_poly.pdbx_seq_one_letter_code
_entity_poly.pdbx_strand_id
1 'polypeptide(L)'
;MAAKAAFDKGDLPAAQSHLQWAVENAKEEEIKAVARLRLAAVLADQTKFDAALKQLDANRNAGFEAVTAAMRGDILFAQGKLADARNAYSMAIAKTEPEADKQLLQLKLDSLGVSK
;
A
#
# COMPACT_ATOMS: atom_id res chain seq x y z
N MET A 1 13.24 -8.60 -0.63
CA MET A 1 13.24 -7.12 -0.53
C MET A 1 13.64 -6.47 -1.86
N ALA A 2 12.75 -6.44 -2.85
CA ALA A 2 13.10 -5.95 -4.21
C ALA A 2 12.22 -4.79 -4.72
N ALA A 3 11.24 -4.32 -3.94
CA ALA A 3 10.46 -3.12 -4.28
C ALA A 3 10.94 -1.85 -3.56
N LYS A 4 11.82 -1.98 -2.56
CA LYS A 4 12.37 -0.84 -1.79
C LYS A 4 13.57 -0.17 -2.47
N ALA A 5 14.20 -0.82 -3.46
CA ALA A 5 15.43 -0.34 -4.12
C ALA A 5 15.19 0.45 -5.43
N ALA A 6 13.94 0.63 -5.86
CA ALA A 6 13.62 1.51 -7.00
C ALA A 6 13.38 2.97 -6.58
N PHE A 7 13.52 3.28 -5.28
CA PHE A 7 13.31 4.61 -4.72
C PHE A 7 14.54 5.53 -4.88
N ASP A 8 15.72 4.96 -5.10
CA ASP A 8 17.02 5.66 -5.02
C ASP A 8 17.46 6.42 -6.29
N LYS A 9 16.53 6.91 -7.13
CA LYS A 9 16.89 7.76 -8.28
C LYS A 9 16.14 9.07 -8.44
N GLY A 10 15.27 9.44 -7.51
CA GLY A 10 14.60 10.76 -7.55
C GLY A 10 13.63 10.97 -8.72
N ASP A 11 13.34 9.93 -9.51
CA ASP A 11 12.39 9.99 -10.62
C ASP A 11 11.10 9.22 -10.30
N LEU A 12 10.44 9.66 -9.23
CA LEU A 12 9.08 9.22 -8.91
C LEU A 12 8.10 9.44 -10.09
N PRO A 13 8.21 10.50 -10.91
CA PRO A 13 7.39 10.67 -12.11
C PRO A 13 7.56 9.56 -13.17
N ALA A 14 8.80 9.17 -13.49
CA ALA A 14 9.05 8.06 -14.40
C ALA A 14 8.55 6.73 -13.82
N ALA A 15 8.78 6.48 -12.53
CA ALA A 15 8.27 5.30 -11.85
C ALA A 15 6.74 5.23 -11.92
N GLN A 16 6.04 6.33 -11.67
CA GLN A 16 4.59 6.43 -11.80
C GLN A 16 4.15 6.04 -13.23
N SER A 17 4.80 6.60 -14.25
CA SER A 17 4.46 6.37 -15.66
C SER A 17 4.65 4.90 -16.06
N HIS A 18 5.78 4.29 -15.67
CA HIS A 18 6.05 2.88 -15.95
C HIS A 18 5.07 1.94 -15.24
N LEU A 19 4.72 2.23 -13.99
CA LEU A 19 3.78 1.42 -13.22
C LEU A 19 2.36 1.57 -13.76
N GLN A 20 1.96 2.77 -14.16
CA GLN A 20 0.67 2.99 -14.81
C GLN A 20 0.57 2.22 -16.13
N TRP A 21 1.62 2.26 -16.96
CA TRP A 21 1.67 1.46 -18.17
C TRP A 21 1.52 -0.04 -17.87
N ALA A 22 2.19 -0.55 -16.83
CA ALA A 22 2.07 -1.94 -16.42
C ALA A 22 0.65 -2.30 -15.94
N VAL A 23 -0.01 -1.42 -15.18
CA VAL A 23 -1.41 -1.61 -14.76
C VAL A 23 -2.35 -1.71 -15.97
N GLU A 24 -2.10 -0.92 -17.02
CA GLU A 24 -2.93 -0.84 -18.21
C GLU A 24 -2.63 -1.95 -19.24
N ASN A 25 -1.37 -2.38 -19.36
CA ASN A 25 -0.90 -3.24 -20.46
C ASN A 25 -0.47 -4.65 -20.04
N ALA A 26 -0.29 -4.92 -18.74
CA ALA A 26 0.06 -6.28 -18.30
C ALA A 26 -1.06 -7.26 -18.65
N LYS A 27 -0.69 -8.47 -19.05
CA LYS A 27 -1.65 -9.54 -19.37
C LYS A 27 -2.11 -10.31 -18.13
N GLU A 28 -1.25 -10.39 -17.13
CA GLU A 28 -1.50 -11.15 -15.91
C GLU A 28 -2.07 -10.26 -14.81
N GLU A 29 -3.17 -10.69 -14.21
CA GLU A 29 -3.83 -9.94 -13.13
C GLU A 29 -2.96 -9.83 -11.87
N GLU A 30 -2.08 -10.79 -11.62
CA GLU A 30 -1.09 -10.70 -10.54
C GLU A 30 -0.07 -9.59 -10.78
N ILE A 31 0.42 -9.45 -12.02
CA ILE A 31 1.33 -8.37 -12.39
C ILE A 31 0.61 -7.01 -12.27
N LYS A 32 -0.65 -6.92 -12.70
CA LYS A 32 -1.46 -5.70 -12.50
C LYS A 32 -1.64 -5.38 -11.01
N ALA A 33 -1.93 -6.38 -10.19
CA ALA A 33 -2.11 -6.19 -8.74
C ALA A 33 -0.84 -5.64 -8.08
N VAL A 34 0.33 -6.24 -8.39
CA VAL A 34 1.61 -5.76 -7.89
C VAL A 34 1.93 -4.35 -8.42
N ALA A 35 1.64 -4.08 -9.69
CA ALA A 35 1.85 -2.76 -10.27
C ALA A 35 0.97 -1.70 -9.60
N ARG A 36 -0.30 -2.01 -9.29
CA ARG A 36 -1.20 -1.11 -8.53
C ARG A 36 -0.68 -0.81 -7.13
N LEU A 37 -0.20 -1.83 -6.41
CA LEU A 37 0.40 -1.65 -5.08
C LEU A 37 1.63 -0.73 -5.13
N ARG A 38 2.53 -0.96 -6.09
CA ARG A 38 3.72 -0.11 -6.26
C ARG A 38 3.34 1.31 -6.68
N LEU A 39 2.35 1.45 -7.56
CA LEU A 39 1.86 2.75 -8.00
C LEU A 39 1.24 3.53 -6.83
N ALA A 40 0.48 2.86 -5.97
CA ALA A 40 -0.07 3.45 -4.76
C ALA A 40 1.04 3.97 -3.83
N ALA A 41 2.11 3.19 -3.61
CA ALA A 41 3.25 3.65 -2.82
C ALA A 41 3.90 4.92 -3.42
N VAL A 42 4.23 4.91 -4.72
CA VAL A 42 4.81 6.08 -5.40
C VAL A 42 3.91 7.30 -5.31
N LEU A 43 2.60 7.13 -5.48
CA LEU A 43 1.62 8.21 -5.35
C LEU A 43 1.55 8.74 -3.91
N ALA A 44 1.60 7.85 -2.91
CA ALA A 44 1.61 8.23 -1.50
C ALA A 44 2.86 9.06 -1.15
N ASP A 45 4.02 8.68 -1.67
CA ASP A 45 5.27 9.42 -1.45
C ASP A 45 5.29 10.78 -2.16
N GLN A 46 4.55 10.89 -3.27
CA GLN A 46 4.26 12.17 -3.92
C GLN A 46 3.13 12.96 -3.23
N THR A 47 2.69 12.53 -2.03
CA THR A 47 1.56 13.07 -1.26
C THR A 47 0.20 13.07 -1.99
N LYS A 48 0.10 12.34 -3.12
CA LYS A 48 -1.13 12.12 -3.90
C LYS A 48 -1.95 10.99 -3.30
N PHE A 49 -2.30 11.12 -2.03
CA PHE A 49 -2.94 10.06 -1.25
C PHE A 49 -4.27 9.58 -1.84
N ASP A 50 -5.11 10.47 -2.37
CA ASP A 50 -6.39 10.08 -2.97
C ASP A 50 -6.19 9.22 -4.23
N ALA A 51 -5.18 9.54 -5.03
CA ALA A 51 -4.82 8.74 -6.20
C ALA A 51 -4.24 7.38 -5.76
N ALA A 52 -3.44 7.36 -4.70
CA ALA A 52 -2.90 6.13 -4.13
C ALA A 52 -4.02 5.19 -3.65
N LEU A 53 -5.00 5.71 -2.89
CA LEU A 53 -6.14 4.95 -2.39
C LEU A 53 -6.97 4.36 -3.54
N LYS A 54 -7.19 5.12 -4.62
CA LYS A 54 -7.89 4.61 -5.82
C LYS A 54 -7.19 3.42 -6.46
N GLN A 55 -5.85 3.40 -6.48
CA GLN A 55 -5.11 2.25 -7.01
C GLN A 55 -5.28 1.02 -6.11
N LEU A 56 -5.35 1.21 -4.79
CA LEU A 56 -5.64 0.14 -3.84
C LEU A 56 -7.07 -0.39 -3.99
N ASP A 57 -8.07 0.49 -4.14
CA ASP A 57 -9.47 0.09 -4.39
C ASP A 57 -9.64 -0.68 -5.71
N ALA A 58 -8.83 -0.36 -6.71
CA ALA A 58 -8.82 -1.05 -7.99
C ALA A 58 -8.13 -2.43 -7.92
N ASN A 59 -7.40 -2.74 -6.85
CA ASN A 59 -6.80 -4.06 -6.65
C ASN A 59 -7.82 -5.03 -6.05
N ARG A 60 -8.37 -5.91 -6.88
CA ARG A 60 -9.38 -6.92 -6.49
C ARG A 60 -8.80 -8.31 -6.28
N ASN A 61 -7.48 -8.44 -6.27
CA ASN A 61 -6.84 -9.74 -6.14
C ASN A 61 -6.85 -10.19 -4.66
N ALA A 62 -7.55 -11.29 -4.39
CA ALA A 62 -7.72 -11.86 -3.05
C ALA A 62 -6.38 -12.14 -2.35
N GLY A 63 -5.36 -12.59 -3.09
CA GLY A 63 -4.02 -12.87 -2.56
C GLY A 63 -3.26 -11.63 -2.07
N PHE A 64 -3.72 -10.43 -2.43
CA PHE A 64 -3.10 -9.17 -2.05
C PHE A 64 -3.95 -8.34 -1.09
N GLU A 65 -5.06 -8.87 -0.56
CA GLU A 65 -5.95 -8.09 0.30
C GLU A 65 -5.27 -7.63 1.60
N ALA A 66 -4.46 -8.49 2.21
CA ALA A 66 -3.70 -8.17 3.42
C ALA A 66 -2.75 -6.99 3.20
N VAL A 67 -1.91 -7.06 2.15
CA VAL A 67 -0.96 -5.99 1.82
C VAL A 67 -1.65 -4.71 1.33
N THR A 68 -2.79 -4.84 0.63
CA THR A 68 -3.61 -3.70 0.20
C THR A 68 -4.18 -2.97 1.41
N ALA A 69 -4.69 -3.70 2.41
CA ALA A 69 -5.21 -3.13 3.65
C ALA A 69 -4.09 -2.48 4.50
N ALA A 70 -2.92 -3.13 4.58
CA ALA A 70 -1.76 -2.59 5.30
C ALA A 70 -1.31 -1.25 4.69
N MET A 71 -1.14 -1.19 3.38
CA MET A 71 -0.73 0.02 2.67
C MET A 71 -1.78 1.13 2.77
N ARG A 72 -3.06 0.77 2.77
CA ARG A 72 -4.15 1.72 3.05
C ARG A 72 -3.99 2.34 4.44
N GLY A 73 -3.67 1.54 5.45
CA GLY A 73 -3.36 2.01 6.79
C GLY A 73 -2.20 3.01 6.82
N ASP A 74 -1.10 2.70 6.12
CA ASP A 74 0.06 3.58 6.02
C ASP A 74 -0.31 4.94 5.38
N ILE A 75 -1.07 4.92 4.28
CA ILE A 75 -1.52 6.13 3.57
C ILE A 75 -2.45 6.97 4.45
N LEU A 76 -3.42 6.34 5.12
CA LEU A 76 -4.37 7.05 5.99
C LEU A 76 -3.67 7.63 7.21
N PHE A 77 -2.66 6.94 7.73
CA PHE A 77 -1.82 7.46 8.80
C PHE A 77 -1.05 8.70 8.34
N ALA A 78 -0.44 8.66 7.15
CA ALA A 78 0.24 9.81 6.56
C ALA A 78 -0.72 11.00 6.30
N GLN A 79 -2.01 10.73 6.05
CA GLN A 79 -3.06 11.76 5.98
C GLN A 79 -3.52 12.30 7.35
N GLY A 80 -3.04 11.75 8.46
CA GLY A 80 -3.51 12.08 9.82
C GLY A 80 -4.87 11.46 10.18
N LYS A 81 -5.42 10.57 9.35
CA LYS A 81 -6.70 9.89 9.58
C LYS A 81 -6.52 8.65 10.46
N LEU A 82 -6.18 8.87 11.73
CA LEU A 82 -5.80 7.81 12.67
C LEU A 82 -6.90 6.73 12.85
N ALA A 83 -8.17 7.13 12.90
CA ALA A 83 -9.29 6.19 13.05
C ALA A 83 -9.42 5.25 11.82
N ASP A 84 -9.32 5.81 10.61
CA ASP A 84 -9.40 5.03 9.39
C ASP A 84 -8.15 4.15 9.20
N ALA A 85 -6.97 4.68 9.57
CA ALA A 85 -5.73 3.91 9.56
C ALA A 85 -5.79 2.70 10.49
N ARG A 86 -6.34 2.89 11.71
CA ARG A 86 -6.57 1.79 12.67
C ARG A 86 -7.47 0.71 12.08
N ASN A 87 -8.58 1.10 11.45
CA ASN A 87 -9.49 0.14 10.82
C ASN A 87 -8.80 -0.63 9.69
N ALA A 88 -8.01 0.05 8.85
CA ALA A 88 -7.28 -0.58 7.75
C ALA A 88 -6.23 -1.58 8.25
N TYR A 89 -5.46 -1.27 9.29
CA TYR A 89 -4.51 -2.21 9.89
C TYR A 89 -5.19 -3.39 10.56
N SER A 90 -6.31 -3.19 11.27
CA SER A 90 -7.09 -4.29 11.84
C SER A 90 -7.58 -5.26 10.76
N MET A 91 -8.05 -4.74 9.62
CA MET A 91 -8.40 -5.57 8.47
C MET A 91 -7.18 -6.29 7.88
N ALA A 92 -6.03 -5.62 7.80
CA ALA A 92 -4.79 -6.23 7.33
C ALA A 92 -4.36 -7.40 8.21
N ILE A 93 -4.39 -7.23 9.55
CA ILE A 93 -4.07 -8.28 10.52
C ILE A 93 -5.01 -9.47 10.37
N ALA A 94 -6.31 -9.24 10.23
CA ALA A 94 -7.31 -10.29 10.07
C ALA A 94 -7.14 -11.12 8.79
N LYS A 95 -6.54 -10.54 7.74
CA LYS A 95 -6.33 -11.19 6.44
C LYS A 95 -4.91 -11.71 6.21
N THR A 96 -4.00 -11.40 7.13
CA THR A 96 -2.61 -11.85 7.06
C THR A 96 -2.56 -13.22 7.73
N GLU A 97 -2.05 -14.25 7.04
CA GLU A 97 -1.88 -15.57 7.64
C GLU A 97 -0.59 -15.69 8.46
N PRO A 98 0.59 -15.25 7.97
CA PRO A 98 1.85 -15.40 8.70
C PRO A 98 1.86 -14.57 9.98
N GLU A 99 2.14 -15.23 11.11
CA GLU A 99 2.12 -14.60 12.43
C GLU A 99 3.18 -13.48 12.56
N ALA A 100 4.34 -13.65 11.93
CA ALA A 100 5.39 -12.63 11.90
C ALA A 100 4.92 -11.32 11.23
N ASP A 101 4.12 -11.43 10.16
CA ASP A 101 3.57 -10.28 9.46
C ASP A 101 2.44 -9.62 10.26
N LYS A 102 1.61 -10.41 10.96
CA LYS A 102 0.60 -9.89 11.90
C LYS A 102 1.24 -9.09 13.02
N GLN A 103 2.32 -9.59 13.62
CA GLN A 103 3.04 -8.87 14.69
C GLN A 103 3.57 -7.52 14.20
N LEU A 104 4.10 -7.47 12.98
CA LEU A 104 4.55 -6.21 12.39
C LEU A 104 3.38 -5.22 12.20
N LEU A 105 2.23 -5.69 11.75
CA LEU A 105 1.03 -4.87 11.58
C LEU A 105 0.43 -4.41 12.92
N GLN A 106 0.49 -5.25 13.95
CA GLN A 106 0.09 -4.89 15.32
C GLN A 106 0.98 -3.77 15.87
N LEU A 107 2.30 -3.87 15.70
CA LEU A 107 3.21 -2.81 16.11
C LEU A 107 2.89 -1.46 15.43
N LYS A 108 2.58 -1.48 14.12
CA LYS A 108 2.12 -0.29 13.41
C LYS A 108 0.81 0.25 14.01
N LEU A 109 -0.15 -0.63 14.26
CA LEU A 109 -1.44 -0.28 14.86
C LEU A 109 -1.28 0.36 16.24
N ASP A 110 -0.43 -0.19 17.08
CA ASP A 110 -0.17 0.30 18.43
C ASP A 110 0.51 1.67 18.41
N SER A 111 1.42 1.91 17.45
CA SER A 111 2.07 3.21 17.28
C SER A 111 1.08 4.35 16.95
N LEU A 112 -0.07 4.02 16.33
CA LEU A 112 -1.16 4.99 16.13
C LEU A 112 -1.81 5.43 17.44
N GLY A 113 -1.81 4.58 18.47
CA GLY A 113 -2.38 4.87 19.79
C GLY A 113 -1.46 5.67 20.71
N VAL A 114 -0.15 5.63 20.45
CA VAL A 114 0.87 6.36 21.23
C VAL A 114 1.09 7.79 20.72
N SER A 115 0.54 8.13 19.54
CA SER A 115 0.57 9.48 18.98
C SER A 115 -0.38 10.41 19.76
N LYS A 116 0.07 10.89 20.93
CA LYS A 116 -0.65 11.85 21.79
C LYS A 116 0.14 13.13 21.95
#